data_AF-A0AA37LP51-F1
#
_entry.id   AF-A0AA37LP51-F1
#
_cell.length_a   1.000
_cell.length_b   1.000
_cell.length_c   1.000
_cell.angle_alpha   90.00
_cell.angle_beta   90.00
_cell.angle_gamma   90.00
#
_symmetry.space_group_name_H-M   'P 1'
#
loop_
_entity.id
_entity.type
_entity.pdbx_description
1 polymer ?
#
loop_
_entity_poly.entity_id
_entity_poly.type
_entity_poly.pdbx_seq_one_letter_code
_entity_poly.pdbx_strand_id
1 'polypeptide(L)'
;MTIHNDSQGEAYHLPPKAALEPKDAGEVLKIGIIGAGIGGLMAAVTLLKSGHDVEIFEKSRFKSEVGAAICAPPNSSRVLAYYGFDFERARATTAESVGSKLLQDLHVR
;
A
#
# COMPACT_ATOMS: atom_id res chain seq x y z
N MET A 1 10.19 11.73 -3.61
CA MET A 1 9.49 11.74 -2.31
C MET A 1 10.49 12.16 -1.25
N THR A 2 10.35 13.36 -0.69
CA THR A 2 11.03 13.76 0.55
C THR A 2 9.94 13.96 1.60
N ILE A 3 10.12 13.30 2.75
CA ILE A 3 9.26 13.38 3.93
C ILE A 3 10.06 14.14 4.98
N HIS A 4 9.36 14.99 5.70
CA HIS A 4 9.94 15.95 6.56
C HIS A 4 8.99 16.07 7.80
N ASN A 5 9.54 15.98 9.02
CA ASN A 5 8.89 15.87 10.34
C ASN A 5 9.22 17.09 11.24
N ASP A 6 8.26 17.52 12.04
CA ASP A 6 8.06 18.88 12.51
C ASP A 6 8.81 19.28 13.80
N SER A 7 10.03 18.77 14.03
CA SER A 7 10.99 19.53 14.83
C SER A 7 11.68 20.62 13.98
N GLN A 8 10.87 21.51 13.37
CA GLN A 8 11.21 22.64 12.46
C GLN A 8 10.90 22.42 10.95
N GLY A 9 9.67 22.77 10.52
CA GLY A 9 9.44 23.42 9.20
C GLY A 9 9.46 22.57 7.92
N GLU A 10 9.03 21.33 7.97
CA GLU A 10 9.55 20.33 7.06
C GLU A 10 8.43 19.83 6.06
N ALA A 11 8.65 19.91 4.72
CA ALA A 11 7.62 19.81 3.65
C ALA A 11 7.38 18.43 2.96
N TYR A 12 6.12 18.05 2.69
CA TYR A 12 5.74 16.86 1.90
C TYR A 12 5.47 17.21 0.43
N HIS A 13 6.25 16.67 -0.51
CA HIS A 13 5.94 16.72 -1.95
C HIS A 13 5.58 15.33 -2.47
N LEU A 14 4.30 15.10 -2.75
CA LEU A 14 3.87 13.93 -3.51
C LEU A 14 4.42 14.10 -4.93
N PRO A 15 5.27 13.18 -5.41
CA PRO A 15 5.81 13.32 -6.74
C PRO A 15 4.61 13.27 -7.71
N PRO A 16 4.65 14.01 -8.84
CA PRO A 16 3.57 13.97 -9.82
C PRO A 16 3.27 12.51 -10.18
N LYS A 17 2.01 12.15 -10.50
CA LYS A 17 1.66 10.76 -10.84
C LYS A 17 2.60 10.16 -11.91
N ALA A 18 3.04 11.01 -12.85
CA ALA A 18 4.09 10.76 -13.84
C ALA A 18 5.41 10.18 -13.29
N ALA A 19 5.75 10.44 -12.03
CA ALA A 19 6.97 9.94 -11.41
C ALA A 19 6.90 8.47 -10.97
N LEU A 20 5.68 7.93 -10.82
CA LEU A 20 5.46 6.48 -10.72
C LEU A 20 5.14 5.87 -12.08
N GLU A 21 5.00 6.69 -13.12
CA GLU A 21 4.89 6.13 -14.45
C GLU A 21 6.18 5.39 -14.76
N PRO A 22 6.04 4.24 -15.41
CA PRO A 22 7.18 3.50 -15.87
C PRO A 22 8.13 4.38 -16.67
N LYS A 23 9.40 4.37 -16.26
CA LYS A 23 10.45 4.97 -17.07
C LYS A 23 10.81 3.97 -18.15
N ASP A 24 11.04 4.47 -19.37
CA ASP A 24 11.63 3.66 -20.42
C ASP A 24 12.98 3.14 -19.93
N ALA A 25 13.02 1.87 -19.55
CA ALA A 25 14.27 1.18 -19.34
C ALA A 25 14.84 0.84 -20.72
N GLY A 26 16.06 1.31 -20.99
CA GLY A 26 16.76 0.98 -22.24
C GLY A 26 17.00 -0.51 -22.46
N GLU A 27 16.82 -1.33 -21.42
CA GLU A 27 16.94 -2.79 -21.44
C GLU A 27 15.91 -3.45 -20.52
N VAL A 28 15.32 -4.56 -20.97
CA VAL A 28 14.39 -5.39 -20.18
C VAL A 28 15.19 -6.25 -19.20
N LEU A 29 14.99 -6.04 -17.90
CA LEU A 29 15.59 -6.84 -16.84
C LEU A 29 14.69 -8.01 -16.45
N LYS A 30 15.31 -9.11 -16.01
CA LYS A 30 14.64 -10.23 -15.31
C LYS A 30 14.79 -10.05 -13.80
N ILE A 31 13.68 -9.92 -13.09
CA ILE A 31 13.66 -9.53 -11.67
C ILE A 31 12.87 -10.55 -10.85
N GLY A 32 13.55 -11.17 -9.88
CA GLY A 32 12.91 -12.00 -8.88
C GLY A 32 12.52 -11.19 -7.64
N ILE A 33 11.27 -11.31 -7.18
CA ILE A 33 10.76 -10.70 -5.95
C ILE A 33 10.45 -11.80 -4.94
N ILE A 34 11.05 -11.73 -3.75
CA ILE A 34 10.77 -12.68 -2.67
C ILE A 34 9.71 -12.08 -1.75
N GLY A 35 8.53 -12.70 -1.72
CA GLY A 35 7.37 -12.32 -0.93
C GLY A 35 6.28 -11.61 -1.74
N ALA A 36 5.05 -12.13 -1.66
CA ALA A 36 3.85 -11.58 -2.30
C ALA A 36 2.97 -10.81 -1.31
N GLY A 37 3.57 -10.15 -0.33
CA GLY A 37 2.89 -9.16 0.51
C GLY A 37 2.66 -7.84 -0.23
N ILE A 38 2.04 -6.86 0.43
CA ILE A 38 1.70 -5.55 -0.16
C ILE A 38 2.92 -4.90 -0.84
N GLY A 39 4.07 -4.86 -0.17
CA GLY A 39 5.28 -4.28 -0.74
C GLY A 39 5.79 -5.01 -1.98
N GLY A 40 5.80 -6.35 -1.94
CA GLY A 40 6.27 -7.18 -3.06
C GLY A 40 5.36 -7.08 -4.28
N LEU A 41 4.04 -7.10 -4.08
CA LEU A 41 3.05 -6.90 -5.14
C LEU A 41 3.13 -5.48 -5.74
N MET A 42 3.30 -4.45 -4.91
CA MET A 42 3.47 -3.08 -5.39
C MET A 42 4.76 -2.91 -6.20
N ALA A 43 5.86 -3.53 -5.76
CA ALA A 43 7.11 -3.56 -6.52
C ALA A 43 6.92 -4.26 -7.87
N ALA A 44 6.24 -5.42 -7.88
CA ALA A 44 5.97 -6.18 -9.09
C ALA A 44 5.17 -5.36 -10.11
N VAL A 45 4.07 -4.73 -9.69
CA VAL A 45 3.24 -3.89 -10.56
C VAL A 45 4.06 -2.74 -11.15
N THR A 46 4.90 -2.09 -10.35
CA THR A 46 5.70 -0.95 -10.82
C THR A 46 6.76 -1.39 -11.84
N LEU A 47 7.43 -2.52 -11.58
CA LEU A 47 8.46 -3.07 -12.46
C LEU A 47 7.88 -3.63 -13.77
N LEU A 48 6.73 -4.31 -13.69
CA LEU A 48 5.98 -4.76 -14.87
C LEU A 48 5.53 -3.59 -15.74
N LYS A 49 5.00 -2.53 -15.13
CA LYS A 49 4.68 -1.30 -15.84
C LYS A 49 5.91 -0.73 -16.53
N SER A 50 7.09 -0.83 -15.88
CA SER A 50 8.39 -0.34 -16.39
C SER A 50 8.98 -1.19 -17.51
N GLY A 51 8.24 -2.19 -18.00
CA GLY A 51 8.62 -3.04 -19.11
C GLY A 51 9.58 -4.16 -18.72
N HIS A 52 9.70 -4.47 -17.43
CA HIS A 52 10.57 -5.56 -16.95
C HIS A 52 9.83 -6.90 -16.85
N ASP A 53 10.60 -7.98 -16.94
CA ASP A 53 10.14 -9.35 -16.68
C ASP A 53 10.28 -9.65 -15.19
N VAL A 54 9.18 -9.97 -14.52
CA VAL A 54 9.11 -10.07 -13.05
C VAL A 54 8.51 -11.39 -12.63
N GLU A 55 9.21 -12.10 -11.74
CA GLU A 55 8.74 -13.34 -11.11
C GLU A 55 8.65 -13.16 -9.60
N ILE A 56 7.52 -13.55 -8.99
CA ILE A 56 7.30 -13.44 -7.53
C ILE A 56 7.34 -14.82 -6.90
N PHE A 57 8.15 -14.97 -5.85
CA PHE A 57 8.29 -16.18 -5.07
C PHE A 57 7.64 -15.98 -3.70
N GLU A 58 6.57 -16.70 -3.41
CA GLU A 58 5.88 -16.66 -2.11
C GLU A 58 5.90 -18.05 -1.46
N LYS A 59 6.24 -18.11 -0.18
CA LYS A 59 6.28 -19.34 0.60
C LYS A 59 4.87 -19.79 1.01
N SER A 60 3.99 -18.83 1.28
CA SER A 60 2.61 -19.06 1.65
C SER A 60 1.83 -19.66 0.47
N ARG A 61 0.86 -20.51 0.78
CA ARG A 61 -0.07 -21.03 -0.23
C ARG A 61 -1.28 -20.11 -0.45
N PHE A 62 -1.26 -18.90 0.09
CA PHE A 62 -2.41 -17.99 0.18
C PHE A 62 -3.67 -18.65 0.82
N LYS A 63 -3.50 -19.75 1.57
CA LYS A 63 -4.60 -20.56 2.13
C LYS A 63 -5.20 -20.00 3.42
N SER A 64 -4.58 -18.96 3.96
CA SER A 64 -4.96 -18.35 5.22
C SER A 64 -4.35 -16.96 5.26
N GLU A 65 -4.99 -16.03 4.58
CA GLU A 65 -4.95 -14.65 5.06
C GLU A 65 -5.52 -14.73 6.47
N VAL A 66 -4.66 -14.65 7.48
CA VAL A 66 -5.10 -14.33 8.82
C VAL A 66 -5.92 -13.06 8.61
N GLY A 67 -7.23 -13.10 8.82
CA GLY A 67 -8.16 -11.99 8.58
C GLY A 67 -7.94 -10.82 9.55
N ALA A 68 -6.67 -10.49 9.80
CA ALA A 68 -6.20 -9.38 10.57
C ALA A 68 -6.41 -8.12 9.75
N ALA A 69 -7.07 -7.15 10.38
CA ALA A 69 -7.15 -5.81 9.84
C ALA A 69 -5.74 -5.22 9.69
N ILE A 70 -5.48 -4.57 8.56
CA ILE A 70 -4.25 -3.82 8.33
C ILE A 70 -4.52 -2.38 8.71
N CYS A 71 -3.76 -1.85 9.68
CA CYS A 71 -3.85 -0.44 10.05
C CYS A 71 -3.02 0.39 9.07
N ALA A 72 -3.69 1.27 8.32
CA ALA A 72 -3.04 2.26 7.46
C ALA A 72 -2.93 3.60 8.22
N PRO A 73 -1.76 3.94 8.79
CA PRO A 73 -1.56 5.23 9.45
C PRO A 73 -1.76 6.41 8.48
N PRO A 74 -2.00 7.64 8.99
CA PRO A 74 -2.39 8.80 8.17
C PRO A 74 -1.49 9.08 6.95
N ASN A 75 -0.18 8.87 7.09
CA ASN A 75 0.78 9.01 6.00
C ASN A 75 0.53 7.99 4.86
N SER A 76 0.32 6.71 5.20
CA SER A 76 0.04 5.66 4.22
C SER A 76 -1.32 5.85 3.54
N SER A 77 -2.36 6.24 4.29
CA SER A 77 -3.70 6.49 3.76
C SER A 77 -3.71 7.67 2.78
N ARG A 78 -2.93 8.74 3.04
CA ARG A 78 -2.75 9.84 2.09
C ARG A 78 -2.10 9.39 0.78
N VAL A 79 -1.08 8.54 0.87
CA VAL A 79 -0.40 7.97 -0.30
C VAL A 79 -1.35 7.07 -1.10
N LEU A 80 -2.11 6.20 -0.42
CA LEU A 80 -3.12 5.35 -1.04
C LEU A 80 -4.20 6.18 -1.76
N ALA A 81 -4.72 7.23 -1.11
CA ALA A 81 -5.69 8.15 -1.71
C ALA A 81 -5.13 8.86 -2.95
N TYR A 82 -3.87 9.31 -2.89
CA TYR A 82 -3.19 9.95 -4.01
C TYR A 82 -3.12 9.05 -5.25
N TYR A 83 -2.93 7.74 -5.05
CA TYR A 83 -2.88 6.74 -6.10
C TYR A 83 -4.24 6.13 -6.49
N GLY A 84 -5.34 6.69 -5.97
CA GLY A 84 -6.69 6.26 -6.35
C GLY A 84 -7.12 4.93 -5.75
N PHE A 85 -6.54 4.55 -4.60
CA PHE A 85 -7.03 3.40 -3.83
C PHE A 85 -8.48 3.64 -3.40
N ASP A 86 -9.34 2.67 -3.71
CA ASP A 86 -10.75 2.72 -3.37
C ASP A 86 -10.97 2.16 -1.95
N PHE A 87 -11.01 3.07 -0.99
CA PHE A 87 -11.22 2.75 0.43
C PHE A 87 -12.61 2.15 0.70
N GLU A 88 -13.63 2.50 -0.10
CA GLU A 88 -14.98 1.98 0.07
C GLU A 88 -15.07 0.53 -0.39
N ARG A 89 -14.53 0.24 -1.58
CA ARG A 89 -14.43 -1.14 -2.09
C ARG A 89 -13.58 -2.02 -1.18
N ALA A 90 -12.55 -1.46 -0.57
CA ALA A 90 -11.72 -2.14 0.42
C ALA A 90 -12.40 -2.30 1.80
N ARG A 91 -13.60 -1.74 2.00
CA ARG A 91 -14.33 -1.70 3.28
C ARG A 91 -13.49 -1.11 4.43
N ALA A 92 -12.67 -0.13 4.12
CA ALA A 92 -11.83 0.54 5.12
C ALA A 92 -12.70 1.21 6.19
N THR A 93 -12.26 1.13 7.43
CA THR A 93 -12.96 1.69 8.60
C THR A 93 -12.01 2.64 9.32
N THR A 94 -12.49 3.82 9.72
CA THR A 94 -11.67 4.77 10.48
C THR A 94 -11.37 4.20 11.87
N ALA A 95 -10.16 4.43 12.39
CA ALA A 95 -9.75 3.87 13.67
C ALA A 95 -10.70 4.27 14.82
N GLU A 96 -11.23 5.49 14.78
CA GLU A 96 -12.19 6.04 15.75
C GLU A 96 -13.53 5.28 15.74
N SER A 97 -13.97 4.84 14.56
CA SER A 97 -15.25 4.11 14.41
C SER A 97 -15.15 2.64 14.83
N VAL A 98 -13.95 2.06 14.85
CA VAL A 98 -13.72 0.69 15.34
C VAL A 98 -14.06 0.59 16.84
N GLY A 99 -13.58 1.53 17.66
CA GLY A 99 -13.87 1.55 19.10
C GLY A 99 -15.36 1.74 19.40
N SER A 100 -16.02 2.61 18.63
CA SER A 100 -17.46 2.89 18.77
C SER A 100 -18.34 1.69 18.41
N LYS A 101 -17.97 0.92 17.37
CA LYS A 101 -18.64 -0.33 16.99
C LYS A 101 -18.44 -1.44 18.02
N LEU A 102 -17.20 -1.61 18.51
CA LEU A 102 -16.91 -2.62 19.54
C LEU A 102 -17.73 -2.38 20.81
N LEU A 103 -17.89 -1.12 21.21
CA LEU A 103 -18.67 -0.73 22.39
C LEU A 103 -20.19 -0.92 22.19
N GLN A 104 -20.70 -0.73 20.97
CA GLN A 104 -22.11 -1.01 20.66
C GLN A 104 -22.39 -2.52 20.64
N ASP A 105 -21.49 -3.33 20.09
CA ASP A 105 -21.62 -4.80 20.08
C ASP A 105 -21.52 -5.42 21.48
N LEU A 106 -20.88 -4.72 22.43
CA LEU A 106 -20.80 -5.09 23.84
C LEU A 106 -22.09 -4.81 24.65
N HIS A 107 -22.97 -3.90 24.19
CA HIS A 107 -24.23 -3.57 24.88
C HIS A 107 -25.43 -4.42 24.43
N VAL A 108 -25.22 -5.44 23.58
CA VAL A 108 -26.26 -6.38 23.11
C VAL A 108 -26.10 -7.76 23.77
N ARG A 109 -25.62 -7.83 25.01
CA ARG A 109 -25.64 -9.07 25.82
C ARG A 109 -26.34 -8.84 27.16
#